data_AF-A0A7J3MGN3-F1
#
_entry.id   AF-A0A7J3MGN3-F1
#
_cell.length_a   1.000
_cell.length_b   1.000
_cell.length_c   1.000
_cell.angle_alpha   90.00
_cell.angle_beta   90.00
_cell.angle_gamma   90.00
#
_symmetry.space_group_name_H-M   'P 1'
#
loop_
_entity.id
_entity.type
_entity.pdbx_description
1 polymer ?
#
loop_
_entity_poly.entity_id
_entity_poly.type
_entity_poly.pdbx_seq_one_letter_code
_entity_poly.pdbx_strand_id
1 'polypeptide(L)'
;PRVLQVDWRKAPYEKMLEICRKAHHHPEEVICFCTGTRAREVAAAILMGADSPEKLSRMTGIRTGCKVECIQPVLRLLNAAGVKLQKPPGYQWYGLTSTLWDLPEAILGKEEYGKFYFLKDKEVMEKIVRGGGNE
;
A
#
# COMPACT_ATOMS: atom_id res chain seq x y z
N PRO A 1 -27.50 3.27 0.99
CA PRO A 1 -26.15 2.90 0.47
C PRO A 1 -25.60 1.69 1.23
N ARG A 2 -24.99 0.72 0.54
CA ARG A 2 -24.32 -0.43 1.16
C ARG A 2 -22.82 -0.15 1.27
N VAL A 3 -22.25 -0.37 2.45
CA VAL A 3 -20.82 -0.21 2.69
C VAL A 3 -20.19 -1.60 2.75
N LEU A 4 -19.16 -1.83 1.94
CA LEU A 4 -18.31 -3.01 2.04
C LEU A 4 -17.09 -2.62 2.87
N GLN A 5 -16.89 -3.29 4.00
CA GLN A 5 -15.81 -2.98 4.92
C GLN A 5 -15.35 -4.25 5.64
N VAL A 6 -14.05 -4.37 5.87
CA VAL A 6 -13.48 -5.40 6.74
C VAL A 6 -13.32 -4.82 8.14
N ASP A 7 -13.84 -5.56 9.13
CA ASP A 7 -13.50 -5.31 10.53
C ASP A 7 -12.06 -5.73 10.79
N TRP A 8 -11.14 -4.77 10.65
CA TRP A 8 -9.70 -4.98 10.78
C TRP A 8 -9.27 -5.49 12.17
N ARG A 9 -10.11 -5.31 13.20
CA ARG A 9 -9.83 -5.76 14.58
C ARG A 9 -9.86 -7.29 14.71
N LYS A 10 -10.44 -7.99 13.74
CA LYS A 10 -10.46 -9.45 13.69
C LYS A 10 -9.17 -10.05 13.12
N ALA A 11 -8.29 -9.24 12.54
CA ALA A 11 -6.97 -9.69 12.09
C ALA A 11 -5.93 -9.60 13.22
N PRO A 12 -4.89 -10.45 13.24
CA PRO A 12 -3.78 -10.31 14.17
C PRO A 12 -3.11 -8.93 14.01
N TYR A 13 -3.19 -8.10 15.05
CA TYR A 13 -2.79 -6.69 15.01
C TYR A 13 -1.34 -6.49 14.53
N GLU A 14 -0.39 -7.20 15.14
CA GLU A 14 1.04 -7.07 14.79
C GLU A 14 1.33 -7.46 13.33
N LYS A 15 0.70 -8.52 12.81
CA LYS A 15 0.89 -8.93 11.41
C LYS A 15 0.30 -7.91 10.44
N MET A 16 -0.82 -7.28 10.80
CA MET A 16 -1.43 -6.22 10.01
C MET A 16 -0.52 -4.99 9.95
N LEU A 17 0.05 -4.58 11.08
CA LEU A 17 1.05 -3.50 11.13
C LEU A 17 2.30 -3.83 10.33
N GLU A 18 2.80 -5.07 10.42
CA GLU A 18 3.98 -5.52 9.66
C GLU A 18 3.76 -5.40 8.15
N ILE A 19 2.61 -5.82 7.63
CA ILE A 19 2.26 -5.68 6.21
C ILE A 19 2.24 -4.20 5.80
N CYS A 20 1.58 -3.34 6.58
CA CYS A 20 1.54 -1.91 6.30
C CYS A 20 2.94 -1.29 6.27
N ARG A 21 3.78 -1.58 7.28
CA ARG A 21 5.15 -1.05 7.37
C ARG A 21 6.04 -1.54 6.23
N LYS A 22 5.97 -2.83 5.88
CA LYS A 22 6.71 -3.39 4.73
C LYS A 22 6.28 -2.79 3.40
N ALA A 23 5.02 -2.36 3.29
CA ALA A 23 4.52 -1.64 2.13
C ALA A 23 4.79 -0.12 2.18
N HIS A 24 5.49 0.36 3.22
CA HIS A 24 5.72 1.77 3.52
C HIS A 24 4.44 2.61 3.58
N HIS A 25 3.41 2.06 4.23
CA HIS A 25 2.15 2.74 4.50
C HIS A 25 1.89 2.82 6.00
N HIS A 26 1.39 3.96 6.46
CA HIS A 26 0.87 4.05 7.82
C HIS A 26 -0.50 3.35 7.90
N PRO A 27 -0.84 2.60 8.97
CA PRO A 27 -2.10 1.85 9.05
C PRO A 27 -3.36 2.72 8.86
N GLU A 28 -3.29 3.99 9.27
CA GLU A 28 -4.38 4.97 9.13
C GLU A 28 -4.44 5.67 7.76
N GLU A 29 -3.45 5.45 6.91
CA GLU A 29 -3.39 6.07 5.59
C GLU A 29 -4.58 5.65 4.74
N VAL A 30 -5.22 6.62 4.09
CA VAL A 30 -6.32 6.37 3.15
C VAL A 30 -5.71 5.86 1.85
N ILE A 31 -6.03 4.62 1.50
CA ILE A 31 -5.55 3.99 0.27
C ILE A 31 -6.49 4.27 -0.89
N CYS A 32 -7.80 4.32 -0.64
CA CYS A 32 -8.79 4.61 -1.68
C CYS A 32 -9.68 5.77 -1.27
N PHE A 33 -9.46 6.93 -1.87
CA PHE A 33 -10.24 8.13 -1.60
C PHE A 33 -11.70 8.00 -2.04
N CYS A 34 -12.01 7.20 -3.06
CA CYS A 34 -13.39 6.96 -3.48
C CYS A 34 -14.24 6.21 -2.43
N THR A 35 -13.63 5.32 -1.65
CA THR A 35 -14.34 4.45 -0.69
C THR A 35 -13.94 4.70 0.77
N GLY A 36 -12.94 5.55 1.01
CA GLY A 36 -12.38 5.79 2.34
C GLY A 36 -11.59 4.62 2.93
N THR A 37 -11.29 3.58 2.14
CA THR A 37 -10.61 2.37 2.63
C THR A 37 -9.16 2.69 3.04
N ARG A 38 -8.78 2.29 4.25
CA ARG A 38 -7.45 2.52 4.84
C ARG A 38 -6.51 1.33 4.70
N ALA A 39 -5.21 1.57 4.89
CA ALA A 39 -4.16 0.56 4.75
C ALA A 39 -4.39 -0.64 5.68
N ARG A 40 -4.78 -0.40 6.94
CA ARG A 40 -5.09 -1.45 7.92
C ARG A 40 -6.20 -2.40 7.47
N GLU A 41 -7.19 -1.89 6.73
CA GLU A 41 -8.34 -2.68 6.27
C GLU A 41 -7.94 -3.58 5.11
N VAL A 42 -7.10 -3.07 4.21
CA VAL A 42 -6.50 -3.86 3.13
C VAL A 42 -5.59 -4.95 3.69
N ALA A 43 -4.69 -4.60 4.61
CA ALA A 43 -3.79 -5.57 5.25
C ALA A 43 -4.56 -6.64 6.05
N ALA A 44 -5.61 -6.26 6.79
CA ALA A 44 -6.48 -7.20 7.46
C ALA A 44 -7.21 -8.13 6.47
N ALA A 45 -7.71 -7.60 5.35
CA ALA A 45 -8.35 -8.41 4.32
C ALA A 45 -7.39 -9.44 3.71
N ILE A 46 -6.12 -9.10 3.52
CA ILE A 46 -5.08 -10.03 3.06
C ILE A 46 -4.90 -11.17 4.07
N LEU A 47 -4.78 -10.85 5.36
CA LEU A 47 -4.68 -11.85 6.44
C LEU A 47 -5.93 -12.73 6.54
N MET A 48 -7.08 -12.25 6.07
CA MET A 48 -8.34 -13.00 5.97
C MET A 48 -8.51 -13.76 4.65
N GLY A 49 -7.49 -13.81 3.79
CA GLY A 49 -7.47 -14.64 2.58
C GLY A 49 -7.63 -13.89 1.25
N ALA A 50 -7.57 -12.56 1.25
CA ALA A 50 -7.49 -11.81 0.00
C ALA A 50 -6.08 -11.91 -0.63
N ASP A 51 -5.99 -12.43 -1.85
CA ASP A 51 -4.74 -12.65 -2.60
C ASP A 51 -4.74 -11.94 -3.96
N SER A 52 -5.71 -11.07 -4.21
CA SER A 52 -5.81 -10.31 -5.45
C SER A 52 -6.52 -8.98 -5.25
N PRO A 53 -6.29 -7.99 -6.13
CA PRO A 53 -7.03 -6.74 -6.13
C PRO A 53 -8.55 -6.95 -6.20
N GLU A 54 -9.03 -7.98 -6.91
CA GLU A 54 -10.45 -8.30 -7.06
C GLU A 54 -11.05 -8.87 -5.76
N LYS A 55 -10.34 -9.74 -5.03
CA LYS A 55 -10.79 -10.21 -3.71
C LYS A 55 -10.82 -9.08 -2.70
N LEU A 56 -9.80 -8.21 -2.72
CA LEU A 56 -9.78 -7.00 -1.91
C LEU A 56 -11.00 -6.11 -2.19
N SER A 57 -11.32 -5.86 -3.46
CA SER A 57 -12.51 -5.10 -3.84
C SER A 57 -13.80 -5.71 -3.29
N ARG A 58 -13.95 -7.04 -3.32
CA ARG A 58 -15.13 -7.73 -2.77
C ARG A 58 -15.24 -7.58 -1.25
N MET A 59 -14.12 -7.58 -0.55
CA MET A 59 -14.10 -7.55 0.92
C MET A 59 -14.19 -6.14 1.50
N THR A 60 -13.49 -5.17 0.90
CA THR A 60 -13.30 -3.82 1.48
C THR A 60 -13.91 -2.70 0.65
N GLY A 61 -14.48 -3.01 -0.52
CA GLY A 61 -14.99 -2.01 -1.46
C GLY A 61 -13.89 -1.23 -2.20
N ILE A 62 -12.62 -1.47 -1.91
CA ILE A 62 -11.51 -0.78 -2.59
C ILE A 62 -11.58 -0.95 -4.12
N ARG A 63 -11.17 0.07 -4.87
CA ARG A 63 -11.26 0.10 -6.35
C ARG A 63 -12.67 0.07 -6.94
N THR A 64 -13.75 0.26 -6.17
CA THR A 64 -15.11 0.28 -6.77
C THR A 64 -15.55 1.65 -7.30
N GLY A 65 -14.78 2.71 -7.04
CA GLY A 65 -14.93 4.04 -7.66
C GLY A 65 -14.09 4.20 -8.93
N CYS A 66 -13.01 4.99 -8.88
CA CYS A 66 -12.18 5.32 -10.05
C CYS A 66 -11.31 4.17 -10.59
N LYS A 67 -11.09 3.11 -9.80
CA LYS A 67 -10.25 1.91 -10.10
C LYS A 67 -8.74 2.15 -10.30
N VAL A 68 -8.29 3.38 -10.57
CA VAL A 68 -6.92 3.67 -11.04
C VAL A 68 -5.96 4.16 -9.96
N GLU A 69 -6.37 5.06 -9.07
CA GLU A 69 -5.41 5.74 -8.15
C GLU A 69 -4.90 4.82 -7.04
N CYS A 70 -5.80 4.01 -6.48
CA CYS A 70 -5.49 3.13 -5.36
C CYS A 70 -4.80 1.83 -5.75
N ILE A 71 -4.57 1.57 -7.05
CA ILE A 71 -4.06 0.26 -7.49
C ILE A 71 -2.62 0.01 -7.02
N GLN A 72 -1.73 0.99 -7.13
CA GLN A 72 -0.33 0.76 -6.74
C GLN A 72 -0.16 0.47 -5.24
N PRO A 73 -0.76 1.25 -4.34
CA PRO A 73 -0.73 0.89 -2.92
C PRO A 73 -1.32 -0.49 -2.62
N VAL A 74 -2.40 -0.90 -3.31
CA VAL A 74 -2.97 -2.25 -3.19
C VAL A 74 -1.96 -3.32 -3.58
N LEU A 75 -1.28 -3.15 -4.71
CA LEU A 75 -0.26 -4.10 -5.18
C LEU A 75 0.94 -4.15 -4.23
N ARG A 76 1.37 -3.01 -3.69
CA ARG A 76 2.45 -2.95 -2.67
C ARG A 76 2.07 -3.69 -1.39
N LEU A 77 0.84 -3.54 -0.89
CA LEU A 77 0.36 -4.27 0.30
C LEU A 77 0.27 -5.78 0.06
N LEU A 78 -0.21 -6.21 -1.12
CA LEU A 78 -0.22 -7.63 -1.51
C LEU A 78 1.22 -8.18 -1.56
N ASN A 79 2.14 -7.47 -2.23
CA ASN A 79 3.53 -7.88 -2.33
C ASN A 79 4.22 -7.93 -0.96
N ALA A 80 3.97 -6.95 -0.08
CA ALA A 80 4.49 -6.91 1.29
C ALA A 80 4.00 -8.09 2.15
N ALA A 81 2.81 -8.60 1.87
CA ALA A 81 2.25 -9.81 2.48
C ALA A 81 2.77 -11.12 1.84
N GLY A 82 3.67 -11.04 0.86
CA GLY A 82 4.24 -12.20 0.16
C GLY A 82 3.34 -12.78 -0.93
N VAL A 83 2.29 -12.08 -1.34
CA VAL A 83 1.41 -12.51 -2.43
C VAL A 83 2.15 -12.34 -3.76
N LYS A 84 2.33 -13.44 -4.49
CA LYS A 84 2.95 -13.43 -5.82
C LYS A 84 1.97 -12.85 -6.85
N LEU A 85 2.15 -11.58 -7.18
CA LEU A 85 1.38 -10.90 -8.22
C LEU A 85 1.76 -11.45 -9.59
N GLN A 86 0.80 -12.05 -10.29
CA GLN A 86 0.95 -12.46 -11.69
C GLN A 86 0.25 -11.46 -12.62
N LYS A 87 0.52 -11.54 -13.92
CA LYS A 87 -0.23 -10.75 -14.90
C LYS A 87 -1.73 -11.07 -14.76
N PRO A 88 -2.60 -10.07 -14.49
CA PRO A 88 -4.02 -10.33 -14.40
C PRO A 88 -4.60 -10.73 -15.76
N PRO A 89 -5.75 -11.43 -15.78
CA PRO A 89 -6.54 -11.51 -16.99
C PRO A 89 -6.99 -10.10 -17.41
N GLY A 90 -6.51 -9.64 -18.57
CA GLY A 90 -6.82 -8.32 -19.12
C GLY A 90 -5.92 -7.18 -18.64
N TYR A 91 -6.49 -5.99 -18.51
CA TYR A 91 -5.78 -4.71 -18.32
C TYR A 91 -6.11 -4.04 -16.98
N GLN A 92 -6.59 -4.81 -15.99
CA GLN A 92 -7.12 -4.27 -14.74
C GLN A 92 -6.04 -3.66 -13.84
N TRP A 93 -4.79 -4.15 -13.94
CA TRP A 93 -3.65 -3.67 -13.17
C TRP A 93 -2.31 -4.16 -13.75
N TYR A 94 -1.24 -3.41 -13.50
CA TYR A 94 0.07 -3.64 -14.12
C TYR A 94 1.18 -3.57 -13.08
N GLY A 95 1.60 -4.73 -12.56
CA GLY A 95 2.81 -4.92 -11.76
C GLY A 95 3.07 -3.88 -10.66
N LEU A 96 4.30 -3.86 -10.14
CA LEU A 96 4.74 -2.77 -9.26
C LEU A 96 5.42 -1.69 -10.09
N THR A 97 5.20 -0.43 -9.72
CA THR A 97 5.96 0.70 -10.24
C THR A 97 7.08 1.05 -9.27
N SER A 98 8.23 1.48 -9.79
CA SER A 98 9.34 1.95 -8.96
C SER A 98 8.93 3.14 -8.09
N THR A 99 9.28 3.07 -6.82
CA THR A 99 9.06 4.11 -5.82
C THR A 99 10.40 4.64 -5.30
N LEU A 100 10.35 5.62 -4.40
CA LEU A 100 11.53 6.14 -3.71
C LEU A 100 12.38 5.06 -3.04
N TRP A 101 11.75 3.98 -2.56
CA TRP A 101 12.42 2.88 -1.88
C TRP A 101 13.10 1.90 -2.85
N ASP A 102 12.73 1.93 -4.13
CA ASP A 102 13.27 1.05 -5.18
C ASP A 102 14.41 1.71 -5.98
N LEU A 103 14.74 2.96 -5.68
CA LEU A 103 15.81 3.68 -6.38
C LEU A 103 17.17 3.06 -6.02
N PRO A 104 17.99 2.68 -7.03
CA PRO A 104 19.32 2.13 -6.77
C PRO A 104 20.26 3.21 -6.23
N GLU A 105 21.22 2.81 -5.41
CA GLU A 105 22.22 3.73 -4.81
C GLU A 105 23.00 4.51 -5.86
N ALA A 106 23.23 3.91 -7.03
CA ALA A 106 23.86 4.53 -8.19
C ALA A 106 23.11 5.77 -8.73
N ILE A 107 21.86 5.99 -8.33
CA ILE A 107 21.06 7.16 -8.69
C ILE A 107 21.04 8.19 -7.56
N LEU A 108 21.04 7.74 -6.30
CA LEU A 108 20.91 8.62 -5.12
C LEU A 108 22.09 9.57 -4.94
N GLY A 109 23.27 9.23 -5.46
CA GLY A 109 24.50 10.04 -5.36
C GLY A 109 24.88 10.84 -6.62
N LYS A 110 24.07 10.81 -7.69
CA LYS A 110 24.41 11.51 -8.94
C LYS A 110 24.12 13.01 -8.84
N GLU A 111 25.10 13.80 -9.25
CA GLU A 111 25.02 15.27 -9.29
C GLU A 111 23.83 15.77 -10.15
N GLU A 112 23.55 15.08 -11.27
CA GLU A 112 22.40 15.36 -12.16
C GLU A 112 21.05 15.35 -11.43
N TYR A 113 20.95 14.59 -10.34
CA TYR A 113 19.76 14.47 -9.50
C TYR A 113 19.87 15.22 -8.18
N GLY A 114 20.92 16.03 -7.97
CA GLY A 114 21.17 16.77 -6.73
C GLY A 114 20.09 17.79 -6.36
N LYS A 115 19.21 18.15 -7.29
CA LYS A 115 18.02 18.98 -7.03
C LYS A 115 16.87 18.25 -6.31
N PHE A 116 16.91 16.92 -6.26
CA PHE A 116 15.89 16.10 -5.61
C PHE A 116 16.34 15.71 -4.20
N TYR A 117 15.40 15.67 -3.26
CA TYR A 117 15.69 15.40 -1.85
C TYR A 117 15.43 13.95 -1.45
N PHE A 118 15.74 12.98 -2.33
CA PHE A 118 15.37 11.57 -2.17
C PHE A 118 15.66 11.00 -0.77
N LEU A 119 16.86 11.24 -0.23
CA LEU A 119 17.24 10.72 1.09
C LEU A 119 16.45 11.37 2.23
N LYS A 120 16.22 12.69 2.16
CA LYS A 120 15.44 13.43 3.17
C LYS A 120 13.96 13.04 3.11
N ASP A 121 13.42 12.93 1.91
CA ASP A 121 12.04 12.50 1.69
C ASP A 121 11.85 11.08 2.24
N LYS A 122 12.82 10.17 2.00
CA LYS A 122 12.78 8.82 2.54
C LYS A 122 12.78 8.82 4.06
N GLU A 123 13.62 9.64 4.69
CA GLU A 123 13.67 9.79 6.15
C GLU A 123 12.32 10.26 6.72
N VAL A 124 11.71 11.28 6.12
CA VAL A 124 10.39 11.81 6.54
C VAL A 124 9.31 10.74 6.41
N MET A 125 9.26 10.05 5.27
CA MET A 125 8.26 9.01 5.03
C MET A 125 8.42 7.83 6.00
N GLU A 126 9.66 7.42 6.31
CA GLU A 126 9.92 6.37 7.30
C GLU A 126 9.48 6.76 8.72
N LYS A 127 9.64 8.03 9.11
CA LYS A 127 9.10 8.55 10.38
C LYS A 127 7.58 8.44 10.43
N ILE A 128 6.90 8.83 9.35
CA ILE A 128 5.43 8.74 9.24
C ILE A 128 4.96 7.28 9.34
N VAL A 129 5.59 6.36 8.61
CA VAL A 129 5.25 4.92 8.64
C VAL A 129 5.38 4.32 10.04
N ARG A 130 6.36 4.79 10.83
CA ARG A 130 6.59 4.35 12.22
C ARG A 130 5.61 4.99 13.22
N GLY A 131 4.83 6.00 12.80
CA GLY A 131 3.93 6.74 13.68
C GLY A 131 4.59 7.91 14.43
N GLY A 132 5.81 8.30 14.04
CA GLY A 132 6.59 9.37 14.67
C GLY A 132 6.17 10.79 14.28
N GLY A 133 4.86 11.03 14.10
CA GLY A 133 4.32 12.34 13.73
C GLY A 133 3.97 13.25 14.92
N ASN A 134 4.18 12.79 16.15
CA ASN A 134 3.91 13.54 17.39
C ASN A 134 5.12 13.44 18.33
N GLU A 135 6.17 14.21 18.05
CA GLU A 135 7.15 14.66 19.04
C GLU A 135 7.37 16.17 18.87
#